data_AF-A0A660LHW0-F1
#
_entry.id   AF-A0A660LHW0-F1
#
_cell.length_a   1.000
_cell.length_b   1.000
_cell.length_c   1.000
_cell.angle_alpha   90.00
_cell.angle_beta   90.00
_cell.angle_gamma   90.00
#
_symmetry.space_group_name_H-M   'P 1'
#
loop_
_entity.id
_entity.type
_entity.pdbx_description
1 polymer ?
#
loop_
_entity_poly.entity_id
_entity_poly.type
_entity_poly.pdbx_seq_one_letter_code
_entity_poly.pdbx_strand_id
1 'polypeptide(L)' 'MNATRDVIVDLSELTFADPSLMIDLACLAQRLRANGVTLWLAHPQPNVRTLIETVGLHRLPAVRVNDGAKPALT' A
#
# COMPACT_ATOMS: atom_id res chain seq x y z
N MET A 1 0.08 10.94 13.30
CA MET A 1 1.02 9.91 12.81
C MET A 1 2.02 10.66 11.95
N ASN A 2 3.27 10.79 12.41
CA ASN A 2 4.32 11.56 11.76
C ASN A 2 5.36 10.57 11.25
N ALA A 3 5.18 10.08 10.02
CA ALA A 3 6.21 9.27 9.37
C ALA A 3 7.19 10.23 8.72
N THR A 4 8.49 10.07 8.97
CA THR A 4 9.55 10.88 8.34
C THR A 4 10.21 10.15 7.18
N ARG A 5 9.79 8.90 6.93
CA ARG A 5 10.27 8.01 5.88
C ARG A 5 9.11 7.26 5.27
N ASP A 6 9.32 6.81 4.03
CA ASP A 6 8.41 5.91 3.32
C ASP A 6 8.00 4.72 4.19
N VAL A 7 6.71 4.36 4.10
CA VAL A 7 6.10 3.29 4.88
C VAL A 7 5.91 2.10 3.97
N ILE A 8 6.39 0.93 4.40
CA ILE A 8 6.18 -0.34 3.70
C ILE A 8 5.17 -1.15 4.51
N VAL A 9 4.10 -1.58 3.86
CA VAL A 9 3.14 -2.56 4.37
C VAL A 9 3.40 -3.86 3.63
N ASP A 10 3.89 -4.86 4.36
CA ASP A 10 4.09 -6.20 3.82
C ASP A 10 2.77 -6.97 3.85
N LEU A 11 2.36 -7.48 2.69
CA LEU A 11 1.10 -8.20 2.47
C LEU A 11 1.35 -9.69 2.19
N SER A 12 2.59 -10.17 2.39
CA SER A 12 3.00 -11.56 2.15
C SER A 12 2.08 -12.59 2.84
N GLU A 13 1.74 -12.34 4.10
CA GLU A 13 0.87 -13.21 4.91
C GLU A 13 -0.63 -12.87 4.78
N LEU A 14 -0.99 -11.85 3.99
CA LEU A 14 -2.39 -11.45 3.82
C LEU A 14 -3.06 -12.30 2.74
N THR A 15 -3.75 -13.36 3.18
CA THR A 15 -4.45 -14.31 2.29
C THR A 15 -5.82 -13.82 1.84
N PHE A 16 -6.45 -12.90 2.58
CA PHE A 16 -7.76 -12.36 2.26
C PHE A 16 -7.87 -10.89 2.68
N ALA A 17 -8.56 -10.11 1.85
CA ALA A 17 -8.92 -8.73 2.14
C ALA A 17 -10.27 -8.41 1.50
N ASP A 18 -11.00 -7.49 2.12
CA ASP A 18 -12.23 -6.94 1.60
C ASP A 18 -12.07 -5.42 1.32
N PRO A 19 -13.05 -4.76 0.67
CA PRO A 19 -12.95 -3.35 0.33
C PRO A 19 -12.69 -2.40 1.51
N SER A 20 -13.03 -2.77 2.75
CA SER A 20 -12.77 -1.93 3.93
C SER A 20 -11.28 -1.70 4.15
N LEU A 21 -10.45 -2.74 4.00
CA LEU A 21 -8.99 -2.61 4.09
C LEU A 21 -8.45 -1.64 3.03
N MET A 22 -9.04 -1.62 1.82
CA MET A 22 -8.62 -0.69 0.77
C MET A 22 -8.91 0.76 1.16
N ILE A 23 -10.03 1.02 1.84
CA ILE A 23 -10.38 2.34 2.37
C ILE A 23 -9.39 2.76 3.45
N ASP A 24 -9.04 1.85 4.37
CA ASP A 24 -8.05 2.12 5.42
C ASP A 24 -6.67 2.44 4.82
N LEU A 25 -6.22 1.67 3.82
CA LEU A 25 -4.97 1.92 3.09
C LEU A 25 -5.02 3.23 2.30
N ALA A 26 -6.16 3.59 1.71
CA ALA A 26 -6.34 4.87 1.02
C ALA A 26 -6.25 6.05 2.01
N CYS A 27 -6.90 5.94 3.18
CA CYS A 27 -6.81 6.90 4.26
C CYS A 27 -5.37 7.04 4.77
N LEU A 28 -4.66 5.91 4.95
CA LEU A 28 -3.26 5.91 5.32
C LEU A 28 -2.40 6.62 4.27
N ALA A 29 -2.54 6.29 2.99
CA ALA A 29 -1.82 6.91 1.89
C ALA A 29 -2.05 8.43 1.84
N GLN A 30 -3.30 8.87 2.03
CA GLN A 30 -3.62 10.30 2.04
C GLN A 30 -2.93 11.04 3.20
N ARG A 31 -2.86 10.42 4.38
CA ARG A 31 -2.17 10.99 5.55
C ARG A 31 -0.66 11.02 5.37
N LEU A 32 -0.07 9.98 4.78
CA LEU A 32 1.36 9.93 4.47
C LEU A 32 1.73 10.97 3.41
N ARG A 33 0.90 11.09 2.36
CA ARG A 33 1.05 12.11 1.32
C ARG A 33 1.08 13.53 1.90
N ALA A 34 0.23 13.84 2.88
CA ALA A 34 0.22 15.15 3.53
C ALA A 34 1.56 15.48 4.21
N ASN A 35 2.38 14.48 4.51
CA ASN A 35 3.73 14.61 5.07
C ASN A 35 4.84 14.39 4.01
N GLY A 36 4.49 14.29 2.72
CA GLY A 36 5.44 14.02 1.64
C GLY A 36 5.97 12.59 1.60
N VAL A 37 5.30 11.65 2.27
CA VAL A 37 5.73 10.25 2.44
C VAL A 37 4.96 9.31 1.52
N THR A 38 5.65 8.32 0.96
CA THR A 38 5.07 7.28 0.09
C THR A 38 4.70 6.03 0.88
N LEU A 39 3.55 5.45 0.56
CA LEU A 39 3.11 4.13 0.99
C LEU A 39 3.49 3.08 -0.06
N TRP A 40 4.23 2.07 0.37
CA TRP A 40 4.60 0.91 -0.43
C TRP A 40 3.83 -0.32 0.05
N LEU A 41 3.10 -0.96 -0.85
CA LEU A 41 2.44 -2.24 -0.63
C LEU A 41 3.32 -3.34 -1.22
N ALA A 42 3.92 -4.15 -0.36
CA ALA A 42 4.87 -5.19 -0.77
C ALA A 42 4.19 -6.57 -0.74
N HIS A 43 4.53 -7.40 -1.73
CA HIS A 43 4.13 -8.82 -1.80
C HIS A 43 2.61 -9.08 -1.69
N PRO A 44 1.73 -8.33 -2.38
CA PRO A 44 0.32 -8.69 -2.40
C PRO A 44 0.13 -10.06 -3.07
N GLN A 45 -0.60 -10.96 -2.40
CA GLN A 45 -1.07 -12.20 -3.05
C GLN A 45 -1.99 -11.85 -4.24
N PRO A 46 -2.12 -12.72 -5.27
CA PRO A 46 -2.82 -12.39 -6.51
C PRO A 46 -4.27 -11.90 -6.35
N ASN A 47 -5.00 -12.46 -5.38
CA ASN A 47 -6.37 -12.03 -5.06
C ASN A 47 -6.39 -10.63 -4.41
N VAL A 48 -5.48 -10.34 -3.48
CA VAL A 48 -5.34 -9.02 -2.87
C VAL A 48 -4.89 -7.98 -3.90
N ARG A 49 -3.98 -8.36 -4.81
CA ARG A 49 -3.55 -7.51 -5.93
C ARG A 49 -4.72 -7.15 -6.83
N THR A 50 -5.52 -8.14 -7.21
CA THR A 50 -6.75 -7.93 -8.00
C THR A 50 -7.70 -6.95 -7.30
N LEU A 51 -7.85 -7.06 -5.97
CA LEU A 51 -8.69 -6.15 -5.20
C LEU A 51 -8.13 -4.70 -5.19
N ILE A 52 -6.82 -4.54 -4.97
CA ILE A 52 -6.10 -3.26 -5.06
C ILE A 52 -6.28 -2.62 -6.45
N GLU A 53 -6.24 -3.43 -7.51
CA GLU A 53 -6.46 -3.00 -8.89
C GLU A 53 -7.91 -2.59 -9.14
N THR A 54 -8.85 -3.42 -8.70
CA THR A 54 -10.30 -3.21 -8.85
C THR A 54 -10.75 -1.92 -8.15
N VAL A 55 -10.30 -1.70 -6.92
CA VAL A 55 -10.62 -0.48 -6.16
C VAL A 55 -9.83 0.73 -6.66
N GLY A 56 -8.76 0.52 -7.43
CA GLY A 56 -7.93 1.60 -7.95
C GLY A 56 -6.97 2.21 -6.93
N LEU A 57 -6.72 1.52 -5.80
CA LEU A 57 -5.82 1.98 -4.74
C LEU A 57 -4.40 2.26 -5.27
N HIS A 58 -3.91 1.43 -6.19
CA HIS A 58 -2.63 1.61 -6.89
C HIS A 58 -2.51 2.90 -7.71
N ARG A 59 -3.63 3.58 -8.00
CA ARG A 59 -3.67 4.85 -8.76
C ARG A 59 -3.60 6.07 -7.85
N LEU A 60 -3.69 5.88 -6.53
CA LEU A 60 -3.63 7.00 -5.60
C LEU A 60 -2.22 7.62 -5.59
N PRO A 61 -2.12 8.96 -5.50
CA PRO A 61 -0.85 9.62 -5.33
C PRO A 61 -0.17 9.13 -4.05
N ALA A 62 1.15 8.91 -4.11
CA ALA A 62 1.95 8.36 -3.03
C ALA A 62 1.64 6.89 -2.63
N VAL A 63 0.99 6.11 -3.50
CA VAL A 63 0.90 4.64 -3.36
C VAL A 63 1.79 3.96 -4.40
N ARG A 64 2.54 2.95 -3.98
CA ARG A 64 3.34 2.08 -4.85
C ARG A 64 3.04 0.63 -4.49
N VAL A 65 2.84 -0.20 -5.50
CA VAL A 65 2.63 -1.64 -5.33
C VAL A 65 3.85 -2.35 -5.91
N ASN A 66 4.42 -3.27 -5.15
CA ASN A 66 5.63 -3.98 -5.55
C ASN A 66 5.37 -5.48 -5.57
N ASP A 67 5.63 -6.09 -6.71
CA ASP A 67 5.29 -7.48 -7.04
C ASP A 67 6.33 -8.50 -6.55
N GLY A 68 7.41 -8.10 -5.89
CA GLY A 68 8.31 -9.09 -5.28
C GLY A 68 9.77 -8.74 -5.09
N ALA A 69 10.19 -7.49 -5.33
CA ALA A 69 11.53 -7.06 -4.94
C ALA A 69 11.41 -6.18 -3.69
N LYS A 70 11.57 -6.74 -2.47
CA LYS A 70 11.63 -5.96 -1.22
C LYS A 70 12.38 -4.64 -1.47
N PRO A 71 11.72 -3.47 -1.34
CA PRO A 71 12.40 -2.20 -1.59
C PRO A 71 13.65 -2.15 -0.72
N ALA A 72 14.81 -1.89 -1.32
CA ALA A 72 16.01 -1.60 -0.57
C ALA A 72 15.76 -0.30 0.20
N LEU A 73 15.47 -0.42 1.50
CA LEU A 73 15.33 0.71 2.40
C LEU A 73 16.65 1.49 2.36
N THR A 74 16.65 2.67 1.72
CA THR A 74 17.77 3.61 1.69
C THR A 74 17.44 4.80 2.58
#